data_AF-A0A6J1LZN4-F1
#
_entry.id   AF-A0A6J1LZN4-F1
#
_cell.length_a   1.000
_cell.length_b   1.000
_cell.length_c   1.000
_cell.angle_alpha   90.00
_cell.angle_beta   90.00
_cell.angle_gamma   90.00
#
_symmetry.space_group_name_H-M   'P 1'
#
loop_
_entity.id
_entity.type
_entity.pdbx_description
1 polymer ?
#
loop_
_entity_poly.entity_id
_entity_poly.type
_entity_poly.pdbx_seq_one_letter_code
_entity_poly.pdbx_strand_id
1 'polypeptide(L)'
;MHRHRYNNVQLDGLSAGLARHQQQQQQQQQQQQQQQQQQHMPLPRGGTLTGDEEQLPMWPSERIPPGGSGAFHSPKVEYSKETAELLKLLMKESRMSMIMRKQIDNSLRSGEPLPLPKPPRPNTSNDLDKETLAILERARNAKRKNLRQIERSGAYETSYYRPKVDNRMLSDKAKARLQFTMAGIELPDPSVKPLRRPREDRLVTENDLINELLDQINERAEWLAEMEALGQGKKYRPEIHDQISERLHRIRSLETKIKMKEDGGYRFVD
;
A
#
# COMPACT_ATOMS: atom_id res chain seq x y z
N MET A 1 -18.24 -32.97 -42.25
CA MET A 1 -18.98 -31.70 -42.05
C MET A 1 -20.21 -31.99 -41.19
N HIS A 2 -20.12 -31.78 -39.88
CA HIS A 2 -21.21 -32.04 -38.94
C HIS A 2 -21.96 -30.73 -38.66
N ARG A 3 -23.24 -30.64 -39.06
CA ARG A 3 -24.11 -29.50 -38.77
C ARG A 3 -24.86 -29.78 -37.48
N HIS A 4 -24.54 -29.05 -36.40
CA HIS A 4 -25.34 -29.04 -35.18
C HIS A 4 -26.61 -28.23 -35.39
N ARG A 5 -27.77 -28.84 -35.07
CA ARG A 5 -29.07 -28.16 -34.99
C ARG A 5 -29.21 -27.55 -33.58
N TYR A 6 -29.51 -26.26 -33.50
CA TYR A 6 -29.93 -25.62 -32.26
C TYR A 6 -31.45 -25.74 -32.11
N ASN A 7 -31.90 -26.11 -30.90
CA ASN A 7 -33.31 -26.06 -30.49
C ASN A 7 -33.65 -24.62 -30.07
N ASN A 8 -34.69 -24.03 -30.68
CA ASN A 8 -35.30 -22.80 -30.23
C ASN A 8 -36.39 -23.14 -29.20
N VAL A 9 -36.24 -22.66 -27.96
CA VAL A 9 -37.29 -22.67 -26.94
C VAL A 9 -37.92 -21.28 -26.91
N GLN A 10 -39.22 -21.19 -27.19
CA GLN A 10 -40.00 -19.95 -27.13
C GLN A 10 -40.08 -19.43 -25.68
N LEU A 11 -39.71 -18.17 -25.47
CA LEU A 11 -39.75 -17.44 -24.20
C LEU A 11 -40.88 -16.40 -24.18
N ASP A 12 -42.09 -16.79 -24.60
CA ASP A 12 -43.25 -15.90 -24.54
C ASP A 12 -44.06 -16.18 -23.27
N GLY A 13 -43.68 -15.56 -22.16
CA GLY A 13 -44.48 -15.64 -20.93
C GLY A 13 -43.94 -14.94 -19.68
N LEU A 14 -42.63 -14.72 -19.57
CA LEU A 14 -42.02 -14.23 -18.33
C LEU A 14 -41.95 -12.69 -18.22
N SER A 15 -42.13 -11.94 -19.32
CA SER A 15 -42.00 -10.47 -19.34
C SER A 15 -43.19 -9.75 -18.66
N ALA A 16 -44.42 -10.24 -18.83
CA ALA A 16 -45.61 -9.53 -18.35
C ALA A 16 -45.76 -9.54 -16.82
N GLY A 17 -45.29 -10.60 -16.14
CA GLY A 17 -45.33 -10.69 -14.67
C GLY A 17 -44.33 -9.75 -13.98
N LEU A 18 -43.13 -9.62 -14.54
CA LEU A 18 -42.06 -8.80 -13.97
C LEU A 18 -42.40 -7.30 -14.05
N ALA A 19 -43.03 -6.86 -15.15
CA ALA A 19 -43.48 -5.48 -15.32
C ALA A 19 -44.56 -5.07 -14.31
N ARG A 20 -45.52 -5.96 -14.00
CA ARG A 20 -46.56 -5.68 -12.99
C ARG A 20 -45.98 -5.59 -11.58
N HIS A 21 -45.02 -6.44 -11.25
CA HIS A 21 -44.37 -6.42 -9.93
C HIS A 21 -43.53 -5.15 -9.73
N GLN A 22 -42.83 -4.70 -10.77
CA GLN A 22 -42.05 -3.47 -10.71
C GLN A 22 -42.94 -2.22 -10.60
N GLN A 23 -44.09 -2.20 -11.27
CA GLN A 23 -45.04 -1.09 -11.18
C GLN A 23 -45.72 -1.01 -9.80
N GLN A 24 -46.00 -2.16 -9.17
CA GLN A 24 -46.52 -2.20 -7.81
C GLN A 24 -45.50 -1.70 -6.76
N GLN A 25 -44.22 -2.04 -6.90
CA GLN A 25 -43.18 -1.53 -6.02
C GLN A 25 -43.01 0.00 -6.11
N GLN A 26 -43.10 0.57 -7.32
CA GLN A 26 -43.01 2.03 -7.50
C GLN A 26 -44.19 2.77 -6.86
N GLN A 27 -45.40 2.21 -6.93
CA GLN A 27 -46.57 2.81 -6.28
C GLN A 27 -46.50 2.73 -4.75
N GLN A 28 -45.97 1.64 -4.18
CA GLN A 28 -45.76 1.55 -2.73
C GLN A 28 -44.70 2.52 -2.21
N GLN A 29 -43.61 2.74 -2.95
CA GLN A 29 -42.59 3.72 -2.57
C GLN A 29 -43.13 5.17 -2.60
N GLN A 30 -43.98 5.52 -3.58
CA GLN A 30 -44.59 6.84 -3.63
C GLN A 30 -45.58 7.08 -2.47
N GLN A 31 -46.34 6.06 -2.06
CA GLN A 31 -47.24 6.18 -0.90
C GLN A 31 -46.46 6.31 0.42
N GLN A 32 -45.32 5.63 0.58
CA GLN A 32 -44.48 5.80 1.78
C GLN A 32 -43.84 7.20 1.87
N GLN A 33 -43.44 7.79 0.74
CA GLN A 33 -42.88 9.14 0.73
C GLN A 33 -43.93 10.22 1.07
N GLN A 34 -45.20 10.02 0.69
CA GLN A 34 -46.28 10.94 1.06
C GLN A 34 -46.70 10.84 2.55
N GLN A 35 -46.54 9.66 3.17
CA GLN A 35 -46.80 9.50 4.61
C GLN A 35 -45.68 10.10 5.49
N GLN A 36 -44.43 10.10 5.03
CA GLN A 36 -43.31 10.69 5.79
C GLN A 36 -43.33 12.23 5.82
N GLN A 37 -43.98 12.89 4.85
CA GLN A 37 -44.09 14.36 4.85
C GLN A 37 -45.14 14.92 5.83
N GLN A 38 -46.01 14.09 6.41
CA GLN A 38 -47.06 14.55 7.34
C GLN A 38 -46.72 14.38 8.83
N GLN A 39 -45.54 13.83 9.16
CA GLN A 39 -45.16 13.59 10.56
C GLN A 39 -43.75 14.15 10.87
N HIS A 40 -43.59 15.47 10.83
CA HIS A 40 -42.50 16.11 11.58
C HIS A 40 -42.84 17.58 11.90
N MET A 41 -43.50 17.79 13.04
CA MET A 41 -43.46 19.04 13.80
C MET A 41 -42.81 18.73 15.15
N PRO A 42 -41.60 19.23 15.46
CA PRO A 42 -41.10 19.19 16.82
C PRO A 42 -41.49 20.46 17.56
N LEU A 43 -42.25 20.28 18.66
CA LEU A 43 -42.41 21.25 19.73
C LEU A 43 -41.06 21.45 20.47
N PRO A 44 -40.75 22.65 20.97
CA PRO A 44 -39.54 22.89 21.74
C PRO A 44 -39.72 22.43 23.20
N ARG A 45 -38.78 21.63 23.72
CA ARG A 45 -38.61 21.42 25.17
C ARG A 45 -37.72 22.54 25.71
N GLY A 46 -38.19 23.14 26.80
CA GLY A 46 -37.57 24.28 27.44
C GLY A 46 -36.16 24.02 28.00
N GLY A 47 -35.33 25.07 27.95
CA GLY A 47 -35.03 25.85 29.14
C GLY A 47 -33.69 25.58 29.82
N THR A 48 -32.70 26.42 29.53
CA THR A 48 -32.00 27.20 30.57
C THR A 48 -31.71 28.60 30.02
N LEU A 49 -32.26 29.60 30.69
CA LEU A 49 -32.13 31.02 30.40
C LEU A 49 -30.78 31.55 30.89
N THR A 50 -29.99 32.13 29.99
CA THR A 50 -29.20 33.34 30.29
C THR A 50 -29.40 34.25 29.09
N GLY A 51 -30.10 35.36 29.33
CA GLY A 51 -30.57 36.25 28.29
C GLY A 51 -29.41 36.97 27.62
N ASP A 52 -29.42 36.90 26.29
CA ASP A 52 -29.10 37.99 25.39
C ASP A 52 -29.93 37.72 24.12
N GLU A 53 -30.49 38.79 23.55
CA GLU A 53 -31.53 38.74 22.52
C GLU A 53 -31.19 37.78 21.36
N GLU A 54 -32.08 36.80 21.09
CA GLU A 54 -31.99 35.93 19.92
C GLU A 54 -32.32 36.73 18.65
N GLN A 55 -31.34 37.50 18.17
CA GLN A 55 -31.32 38.00 16.82
C GLN A 55 -30.97 36.82 15.91
N LEU A 56 -31.93 36.38 15.10
CA LEU A 56 -31.71 35.39 14.04
C LEU A 56 -30.41 35.75 13.29
N PRO A 57 -29.50 34.80 13.00
CA PRO A 57 -28.28 35.09 12.28
C PRO A 57 -28.64 35.63 10.90
N MET A 58 -28.57 36.95 10.78
CA MET A 58 -28.90 37.66 9.55
C MET A 58 -27.87 37.27 8.51
N TRP A 59 -28.35 36.63 7.45
CA TRP A 59 -27.57 36.47 6.24
C TRP A 59 -27.44 37.83 5.56
N PRO A 60 -26.23 38.24 5.11
CA PRO A 60 -24.94 37.54 5.15
C PRO A 60 -24.20 37.70 6.50
N SER A 61 -23.48 36.65 6.93
CA SER A 61 -22.69 36.62 8.18
C SER A 61 -21.60 37.71 8.23
N GLU A 62 -21.25 38.22 9.41
CA GLU A 62 -20.14 39.18 9.63
C GLU A 62 -18.79 38.75 9.04
N ARG A 63 -18.58 37.44 8.79
CA ARG A 63 -17.38 36.91 8.12
C ARG A 63 -17.35 37.14 6.61
N ILE A 64 -18.43 37.67 6.03
CA ILE A 64 -18.52 38.08 4.63
C ILE A 64 -18.41 39.61 4.63
N PRO A 65 -17.31 40.20 4.13
CA PRO A 65 -17.15 41.65 4.16
C PRO A 65 -18.29 42.33 3.37
N PRO A 66 -18.94 43.38 3.92
CA PRO A 66 -20.00 44.10 3.23
C PRO A 66 -19.38 44.95 2.12
N GLY A 67 -19.19 44.34 0.95
CA GLY A 67 -18.56 45.03 -0.18
C GLY A 67 -18.08 44.08 -1.25
N GLY A 68 -19.01 43.46 -1.99
CA GLY A 68 -18.93 43.16 -3.42
C GLY A 68 -17.64 42.63 -4.05
N SER A 69 -16.68 42.09 -3.31
CA SER A 69 -15.34 41.75 -3.81
C SER A 69 -15.19 40.26 -4.11
N GLY A 70 -16.14 39.71 -4.86
CA GLY A 70 -15.99 38.54 -5.73
C GLY A 70 -15.71 37.17 -5.08
N ALA A 71 -16.23 36.12 -5.70
CA ALA A 71 -15.99 34.70 -5.39
C ALA A 71 -14.52 34.24 -5.54
N PHE A 72 -13.56 35.16 -5.59
CA PHE A 72 -12.16 34.94 -5.96
C PHE A 72 -11.14 35.60 -5.02
N HIS A 73 -11.56 36.30 -3.97
CA HIS A 73 -10.64 36.89 -2.98
C HIS A 73 -10.78 36.17 -1.63
N SER A 74 -9.70 35.51 -1.19
CA SER A 74 -9.63 34.97 0.17
C SER A 74 -9.43 36.09 1.19
N PRO A 75 -9.99 35.97 2.41
CA PRO A 75 -9.73 36.93 3.48
C PRO A 75 -8.21 36.99 3.76
N LYS A 76 -7.69 38.21 3.89
CA LYS A 76 -6.28 38.39 4.25
C LYS A 76 -6.10 38.09 5.74
N VAL A 77 -5.09 37.29 6.06
CA VAL A 77 -4.68 36.91 7.41
C VAL A 77 -3.45 37.73 7.78
N GLU A 78 -3.55 38.52 8.85
CA GLU A 78 -2.41 39.24 9.40
C GLU A 78 -1.66 38.33 10.38
N TYR A 79 -0.42 37.97 10.04
CA TYR A 79 0.44 37.19 10.93
C TYR A 79 1.14 38.11 11.93
N SER A 80 1.06 37.78 13.23
CA SER A 80 1.88 38.44 14.24
C SER A 80 3.38 38.27 13.91
N LYS A 81 4.19 39.25 14.28
CA LYS A 81 5.65 39.24 14.07
C LYS A 81 6.30 38.00 14.69
N GLU A 82 5.87 37.64 15.90
CA GLU A 82 6.33 36.44 16.62
C GLU A 82 6.00 35.16 15.84
N THR A 83 4.78 35.08 15.29
CA THR A 83 4.33 33.93 14.48
C THR A 83 5.11 33.83 13.17
N ALA A 84 5.41 34.96 12.52
CA ALA A 84 6.19 34.99 11.30
C ALA A 84 7.66 34.57 11.55
N GLU A 85 8.25 34.93 12.69
CA GLU A 85 9.58 34.50 13.09
C GLU A 85 9.63 33.00 13.42
N LEU A 86 8.64 32.49 14.14
CA LEU A 86 8.49 31.07 14.42
C LEU A 86 8.37 30.25 13.12
N LEU A 87 7.53 30.69 12.19
CA LEU A 87 7.38 30.01 10.90
C LEU A 87 8.69 29.99 10.10
N LYS A 88 9.46 31.08 10.12
CA LYS A 88 10.80 31.11 9.48
C LYS A 88 11.80 30.16 10.15
N LEU A 89 11.76 30.01 11.47
CA LEU A 89 12.59 29.05 12.19
C LEU A 89 12.21 27.61 11.79
N LEU A 90 10.92 27.29 11.82
CA LEU A 90 10.40 25.99 11.39
C LEU A 90 10.73 25.71 9.92
N MET A 91 10.72 26.72 9.04
CA MET A 91 11.13 26.58 7.64
C MET A 91 12.62 26.25 7.46
N LYS A 92 13.48 26.71 8.38
CA LYS A 92 14.92 26.42 8.37
C LYS A 92 15.22 25.03 8.93
N GLU A 93 14.51 24.64 9.98
CA GLU A 93 14.68 23.33 10.64
C GLU A 93 14.03 22.20 9.85
N SER A 94 12.90 22.45 9.20
CA SER A 94 12.25 21.46 8.33
C SER A 94 12.97 21.35 6.99
N ARG A 95 13.24 20.12 6.54
CA ARG A 95 13.83 19.85 5.22
C ARG A 95 12.83 20.04 4.07
N MET A 96 12.18 21.21 3.98
CA MET A 96 11.21 21.52 2.93
C MET A 96 11.89 21.81 1.58
N SER A 97 11.14 21.65 0.49
CA SER A 97 11.58 22.07 -0.84
C SER A 97 11.64 23.60 -0.95
N MET A 98 12.56 24.13 -1.78
CA MET A 98 12.69 25.58 -2.02
C MET A 98 11.41 26.21 -2.56
N ILE A 99 10.63 25.46 -3.35
CA ILE A 99 9.35 25.92 -3.89
C ILE A 99 8.33 26.13 -2.75
N MET A 100 8.30 25.20 -1.80
CA MET A 100 7.42 25.28 -0.63
C MET A 100 7.82 26.45 0.28
N ARG A 101 9.13 26.66 0.49
CA ARG A 101 9.62 27.82 1.24
C ARG A 101 9.16 29.15 0.62
N LYS A 102 9.33 29.30 -0.69
CA LYS A 102 8.87 30.49 -1.42
C LYS A 102 7.36 30.72 -1.32
N GLN A 103 6.56 29.65 -1.33
CA GLN A 103 5.10 29.75 -1.18
C GLN A 103 4.71 30.28 0.20
N ILE A 104 5.33 29.77 1.27
CA ILE A 104 5.09 30.23 2.65
C ILE A 104 5.60 31.67 2.84
N ASP A 105 6.78 32.00 2.31
CA ASP A 105 7.30 33.38 2.37
C ASP A 105 6.38 34.37 1.65
N ASN A 106 5.78 33.95 0.53
CA ASN A 106 4.82 34.77 -0.20
C ASN A 106 3.54 34.96 0.63
N SER A 107 3.00 33.90 1.23
CA SER A 107 1.79 34.00 2.06
C SER A 107 2.00 34.90 3.29
N LEU A 108 3.19 34.83 3.91
CA LEU A 108 3.60 35.73 5.00
C LEU A 108 3.71 37.21 4.57
N ARG A 109 4.01 37.50 3.30
CA ARG A 109 4.12 38.87 2.76
C ARG A 109 2.80 39.42 2.22
N SER A 110 2.01 38.59 1.56
CA SER A 110 0.73 38.98 0.95
C SER A 110 -0.44 38.97 1.94
N GLY A 111 -0.24 38.34 3.10
CA GLY A 111 -1.31 38.07 4.06
C GLY A 111 -2.29 37.02 3.55
N GLU A 112 -1.86 36.12 2.67
CA GLU A 112 -2.69 34.97 2.28
C GLU A 112 -2.60 33.87 3.34
N PRO A 113 -3.67 33.06 3.53
CA PRO A 113 -3.62 31.91 4.42
C PRO A 113 -2.57 30.88 3.96
N LEU A 114 -1.98 30.15 4.91
CA LEU A 114 -1.00 29.10 4.63
C LEU A 114 -1.58 28.03 3.69
N PRO A 115 -0.78 27.49 2.74
CA PRO A 115 -1.26 26.49 1.81
C PRO A 115 -1.64 25.20 2.53
N LEU A 116 -2.82 24.66 2.22
CA LEU A 116 -3.26 23.38 2.75
C LEU A 116 -2.35 22.25 2.24
N PRO A 117 -2.07 21.22 3.08
CA PRO A 117 -1.32 20.06 2.65
C PRO A 117 -2.09 19.38 1.50
N LYS A 118 -1.45 19.28 0.34
CA LYS A 118 -2.03 18.56 -0.79
C LYS A 118 -2.13 17.08 -0.40
N PRO A 119 -3.27 16.41 -0.67
CA PRO A 119 -3.32 14.97 -0.50
C PRO A 119 -2.22 14.32 -1.35
N PRO A 120 -1.66 13.19 -0.91
CA PRO A 120 -0.71 12.44 -1.72
C PRO A 120 -1.34 12.19 -3.08
N ARG A 121 -0.63 12.53 -4.16
CA ARG A 121 -1.15 12.32 -5.50
C ARG A 121 -1.40 10.81 -5.66
N PRO A 122 -2.61 10.37 -6.04
CA PRO A 122 -2.79 8.98 -6.42
C PRO A 122 -1.86 8.68 -7.59
N ASN A 123 -1.19 7.52 -7.55
CA ASN A 123 -0.25 7.09 -8.59
C ASN A 123 -1.00 6.69 -9.87
N THR A 124 -1.54 7.67 -10.60
CA THR A 124 -2.34 7.45 -11.82
C THR A 124 -1.52 7.11 -13.06
N SER A 125 -0.20 6.93 -12.92
CA SER A 125 0.69 6.57 -14.05
C SER A 125 0.47 5.14 -14.53
N ASN A 126 -0.14 4.28 -13.72
CA ASN A 126 -0.39 2.88 -14.05
C ASN A 126 -1.88 2.53 -14.05
N ASP A 127 -2.77 3.53 -14.05
CA ASP A 127 -4.21 3.28 -14.19
C ASP A 127 -4.49 2.86 -15.63
N LEU A 128 -4.76 1.56 -15.84
CA LEU A 128 -5.21 1.04 -17.14
C LEU A 128 -6.42 1.84 -17.64
N ASP A 129 -7.26 2.30 -16.71
CA ASP A 129 -8.44 3.12 -16.98
C ASP A 129 -8.09 4.45 -17.64
N LYS A 130 -6.92 5.03 -17.38
CA LYS A 130 -6.53 6.31 -17.96
C LYS A 130 -6.13 6.18 -19.43
N GLU A 131 -5.44 5.11 -19.81
CA GLU A 131 -5.14 4.83 -21.21
C GLU A 131 -6.40 4.44 -21.98
N THR A 132 -7.28 3.63 -21.39
CA THR A 132 -8.56 3.26 -22.03
C THR A 132 -9.45 4.49 -22.22
N LEU A 133 -9.55 5.38 -21.23
CA LEU A 133 -10.27 6.65 -21.35
C LEU A 133 -9.68 7.54 -22.45
N ALA A 134 -8.35 7.64 -22.56
CA ALA A 134 -7.71 8.41 -23.64
C ALA A 134 -7.99 7.83 -25.04
N ILE A 135 -8.05 6.50 -25.17
CA ILE A 135 -8.44 5.82 -26.41
C ILE A 135 -9.92 6.11 -26.72
N LEU A 136 -10.80 6.03 -25.73
CA LEU A 136 -12.22 6.32 -25.88
C LEU A 136 -12.48 7.78 -26.23
N GLU A 137 -11.75 8.73 -25.64
CA GLU A 137 -11.82 10.15 -25.99
C GLU A 137 -11.35 10.40 -27.43
N ARG A 138 -10.25 9.77 -27.85
CA ARG A 138 -9.78 9.84 -29.24
C ARG A 138 -10.81 9.28 -30.20
N ALA A 139 -11.43 8.15 -29.87
CA ALA A 139 -12.49 7.54 -30.67
C ALA A 139 -13.74 8.41 -30.72
N ARG A 140 -14.15 9.01 -29.58
CA ARG A 140 -15.29 9.94 -29.49
C ARG A 140 -15.06 11.19 -30.34
N ASN A 141 -13.83 11.68 -30.39
CA ASN A 141 -13.45 12.86 -31.16
C ASN A 141 -13.10 12.53 -32.62
N ALA A 142 -13.08 11.26 -33.02
CA ALA A 142 -12.80 10.83 -34.38
C ALA A 142 -14.02 11.07 -35.28
N LYS A 143 -14.03 12.19 -36.00
CA LYS A 143 -15.02 12.47 -37.05
C LYS A 143 -14.71 11.64 -38.30
N ARG A 144 -15.74 11.11 -38.97
CA ARG A 144 -15.59 10.46 -40.29
C ARG A 144 -15.07 11.49 -41.30
N LYS A 145 -14.01 11.13 -42.03
CA LYS A 145 -13.43 11.95 -43.10
C LYS A 145 -14.10 11.59 -44.44
N ASN A 146 -14.30 12.58 -45.32
CA ASN A 146 -14.72 12.34 -46.71
C ASN A 146 -13.54 11.73 -47.51
N LEU A 147 -13.82 10.97 -48.57
CA LEU A 147 -12.83 10.43 -49.51
C LEU A 147 -11.76 11.45 -49.92
N ARG A 148 -12.16 12.66 -50.33
CA ARG A 148 -11.23 13.73 -50.73
C ARG A 148 -10.29 14.16 -49.61
N GLN A 149 -10.74 14.08 -48.35
CA GLN A 149 -9.92 14.34 -47.17
C GLN A 149 -8.94 13.20 -46.87
N ILE A 150 -9.34 11.95 -47.13
CA ILE A 150 -8.51 10.76 -46.96
C ILE A 150 -7.38 10.77 -47.99
N GLU A 151 -7.71 11.03 -49.26
CA GLU A 151 -6.75 11.16 -50.36
C GLU A 151 -5.76 12.30 -50.08
N ARG A 152 -6.24 13.50 -49.69
CA ARG A 152 -5.36 14.63 -49.32
C ARG A 152 -4.46 14.31 -48.13
N SER A 153 -4.88 13.44 -47.22
CA SER A 153 -4.06 13.04 -46.07
C SER A 153 -2.95 12.05 -46.40
N GLY A 154 -2.87 11.56 -47.64
CA GLY A 154 -1.86 10.57 -48.05
C GLY A 154 -2.05 9.21 -47.41
N ALA A 155 -3.24 8.87 -46.91
CA ALA A 155 -3.49 7.63 -46.18
C ALA A 155 -3.29 6.36 -47.03
N TYR A 156 -3.42 6.48 -48.35
CA TYR A 156 -3.19 5.40 -49.31
C TYR A 156 -1.74 5.32 -49.80
N GLU A 157 -0.91 6.32 -49.49
CA GLU A 157 0.51 6.29 -49.85
C GLU A 157 1.24 5.35 -48.88
N THR A 158 1.72 4.22 -49.40
CA THR A 158 2.49 3.27 -48.60
C THR A 158 3.91 3.79 -48.45
N SER A 159 4.26 4.25 -47.26
CA SER A 159 5.65 4.59 -46.95
C SER A 159 6.49 3.33 -46.75
N TYR A 160 7.76 3.38 -47.14
CA TYR A 160 8.72 2.34 -46.76
C TYR A 160 8.75 2.21 -45.24
N TYR A 161 8.71 0.97 -44.74
CA TYR A 161 8.80 0.71 -43.32
C TYR A 161 10.07 1.35 -42.75
N ARG A 162 9.88 2.32 -41.85
CA ARG A 162 10.95 2.86 -41.02
C ARG A 162 10.68 2.41 -39.59
N PRO A 163 11.61 1.65 -38.97
CA PRO A 163 11.49 1.37 -37.55
C PRO A 163 11.41 2.70 -36.80
N LYS A 164 10.55 2.76 -35.79
CA LYS A 164 10.47 3.94 -34.93
C LYS A 164 11.85 4.20 -34.35
N VAL A 165 12.32 5.44 -34.48
CA VAL A 165 13.59 5.85 -33.89
C VAL A 165 13.36 6.00 -32.39
N ASP A 166 13.35 4.87 -31.69
CA ASP A 166 13.41 4.89 -30.24
C ASP A 166 14.82 5.40 -29.90
N ASN A 167 14.93 6.67 -29.48
CA ASN A 167 16.18 7.29 -28.99
C ASN A 167 16.79 6.57 -27.77
N ARG A 168 16.20 5.44 -27.36
CA ARG A 168 16.72 4.56 -26.34
C ARG A 168 17.74 3.66 -27.00
N MET A 169 19.02 3.88 -26.69
CA MET A 169 20.09 2.93 -27.04
C MET A 169 19.59 1.51 -26.76
N LEU A 170 19.70 0.64 -27.76
CA LEU A 170 19.38 -0.79 -27.62
C LEU A 170 20.26 -1.36 -26.51
N SER A 171 19.69 -1.45 -25.30
CA SER A 171 20.35 -2.05 -24.15
C SER A 171 20.82 -3.44 -24.52
N ASP A 172 22.01 -3.83 -24.09
CA ASP A 172 22.56 -5.17 -24.37
C ASP A 172 21.61 -6.28 -23.89
N LYS A 173 20.79 -5.99 -22.87
CA LYS A 173 19.69 -6.87 -22.42
C LYS A 173 18.62 -7.09 -23.50
N ALA A 174 18.26 -6.05 -24.25
CA ALA A 174 17.28 -6.16 -25.34
C ALA A 174 17.85 -6.96 -26.53
N LYS A 175 19.14 -6.76 -26.84
CA LYS A 175 19.84 -7.54 -27.87
C LYS A 175 19.92 -9.02 -27.48
N ALA A 176 20.33 -9.31 -26.24
CA ALA A 176 20.39 -10.67 -25.72
C ALA A 176 19.01 -11.33 -25.77
N ARG A 177 17.94 -10.66 -25.28
CA ARG A 177 16.57 -11.17 -25.39
C ARG A 177 16.20 -11.53 -26.83
N LEU A 178 16.45 -10.63 -27.79
CA LEU A 178 16.18 -10.89 -29.20
C LEU A 178 16.98 -12.09 -29.73
N GLN A 179 18.28 -12.18 -29.41
CA GLN A 179 19.13 -13.30 -29.82
C GLN A 179 18.59 -14.64 -29.34
N PHE A 180 18.22 -14.73 -28.06
CA PHE A 180 17.64 -15.96 -27.51
C PHE A 180 16.28 -16.28 -28.11
N THR A 181 15.40 -15.29 -28.30
CA THR A 181 14.10 -15.49 -28.97
C THR A 181 14.28 -16.00 -30.41
N MET A 182 15.23 -15.44 -31.17
CA MET A 182 15.55 -15.90 -32.53
C MET A 182 16.18 -17.30 -32.55
N ALA A 183 16.91 -17.66 -31.51
CA ALA A 183 17.44 -19.01 -31.30
C ALA A 183 16.38 -20.02 -30.82
N GLY A 184 15.13 -19.59 -30.58
CA GLY A 184 14.05 -20.43 -30.05
C GLY A 184 14.19 -20.77 -28.56
N ILE A 185 15.03 -20.05 -27.84
CA ILE A 185 15.25 -20.25 -26.40
C ILE A 185 14.41 -19.21 -25.65
N GLU A 186 13.42 -19.67 -24.89
CA GLU A 186 12.64 -18.80 -24.02
C GLU A 186 13.45 -18.44 -22.77
N LEU A 187 13.75 -17.14 -22.57
CA LEU A 187 14.30 -16.72 -21.28
C LEU A 187 13.21 -16.80 -20.22
N PRO A 188 13.55 -17.27 -19.00
CA PRO A 188 12.71 -17.05 -17.84
C PRO A 188 12.37 -15.57 -17.71
N ASP A 189 11.09 -15.27 -17.48
CA ASP A 189 10.62 -13.89 -17.32
C ASP A 189 11.43 -13.21 -16.19
N PRO A 190 12.13 -12.09 -16.46
CA PRO A 190 12.88 -11.38 -15.42
C PRO A 190 12.01 -10.87 -14.26
N SER A 191 10.68 -10.88 -14.40
CA SER A 191 9.74 -10.61 -13.30
C SER A 191 9.63 -11.77 -12.29
N VAL A 192 9.94 -12.99 -12.72
CA VAL A 192 9.97 -14.17 -11.84
C VAL A 192 11.29 -14.15 -11.08
N LYS A 193 11.23 -13.72 -9.82
CA LYS A 193 12.38 -13.79 -8.91
C LYS A 193 12.79 -15.25 -8.79
N PRO A 194 14.07 -15.61 -9.00
CA PRO A 194 14.51 -16.97 -8.78
C PRO A 194 14.21 -17.34 -7.32
N LEU A 195 13.54 -18.48 -7.11
CA LEU A 195 13.28 -18.99 -5.78
C LEU A 195 14.64 -19.14 -5.08
N ARG A 196 14.84 -18.42 -3.98
CA ARG A 196 16.06 -18.60 -3.18
C ARG A 196 16.09 -20.07 -2.77
N ARG A 197 17.16 -20.78 -3.13
CA ARG A 197 17.40 -22.11 -2.58
C ARG A 197 17.37 -21.97 -1.06
N PRO A 198 16.58 -22.80 -0.35
CA PRO A 198 16.63 -22.80 1.11
C PRO A 198 18.08 -23.05 1.51
N ARG A 199 18.57 -22.23 2.45
CA ARG A 199 19.87 -22.46 3.06
C ARG A 199 19.77 -23.81 3.76
N GLU A 200 20.60 -24.78 3.37
CA GLU A 200 20.78 -26.01 4.14
C GLU A 200 21.51 -25.61 5.42
N ASP A 201 20.77 -25.09 6.39
CA ASP A 201 21.27 -25.00 7.75
C ASP A 201 21.44 -26.45 8.20
N ARG A 202 22.69 -26.90 8.29
CA ARG A 202 23.06 -28.22 8.79
C ARG A 202 22.36 -28.37 10.15
N LEU A 203 21.32 -29.20 10.20
CA LEU A 203 20.47 -29.37 11.37
C LEU A 203 21.30 -30.09 12.44
N VAL A 204 22.03 -29.33 13.25
CA VAL A 204 22.72 -29.85 14.43
C VAL A 204 21.63 -30.39 15.34
N THR A 205 21.61 -31.71 15.54
CA THR A 205 20.60 -32.36 16.36
C THR A 205 20.91 -32.17 17.84
N GLU A 206 19.89 -32.30 18.70
CA GLU A 206 20.11 -32.23 20.15
C GLU A 206 21.09 -33.32 20.62
N ASN A 207 21.15 -34.47 19.93
CA ASN A 207 22.09 -35.55 20.18
C ASN A 207 23.54 -35.19 19.84
N ASP A 208 23.76 -34.45 18.74
CA ASP A 208 25.10 -33.99 18.36
C ASP A 208 25.69 -33.05 19.43
N LEU A 209 24.85 -32.20 20.02
CA LEU A 209 25.25 -31.31 21.11
C LEU A 209 25.58 -32.07 22.40
N ILE A 210 24.86 -33.16 22.69
CA ILE A 210 25.16 -34.01 23.85
C ILE A 210 26.53 -34.69 23.67
N ASN A 211 26.81 -35.21 22.46
CA ASN A 211 28.09 -35.84 22.17
C ASN A 211 29.26 -34.85 22.32
N GLU A 212 29.12 -33.63 21.79
CA GLU A 212 30.14 -32.58 21.97
C GLU A 212 30.37 -32.26 23.46
N LEU A 213 29.31 -32.20 24.27
CA LEU A 213 29.44 -31.95 25.72
C LEU A 213 30.12 -33.10 26.47
N LEU A 214 29.92 -34.34 26.04
CA LEU A 214 30.62 -35.51 26.58
C LEU A 214 32.11 -35.47 26.25
N ASP A 215 32.46 -35.12 25.02
CA ASP A 215 33.86 -34.94 24.61
C ASP A 215 34.53 -33.86 25.46
N GLN A 216 33.87 -32.71 25.64
CA GLN A 216 34.39 -31.64 26.50
C GLN A 216 34.55 -32.08 27.97
N ILE A 217 33.69 -32.94 28.50
CA ILE A 217 33.85 -33.49 29.86
C ILE A 217 35.11 -34.37 29.92
N ASN A 218 35.31 -35.23 28.93
CA ASN A 218 36.48 -36.11 28.84
C ASN A 218 37.77 -35.29 28.74
N GLU A 219 37.82 -34.28 27.87
CA GLU A 219 38.97 -33.37 27.76
C GLU A 219 39.31 -32.70 29.10
N ARG A 220 38.30 -32.29 29.88
CA ARG A 220 38.51 -31.65 31.18
C ARG A 220 38.98 -32.63 32.24
N ALA A 221 38.48 -33.86 32.20
CA ALA A 221 38.94 -34.92 33.10
C ALA A 221 40.40 -35.32 32.79
N GLU A 222 40.75 -35.45 31.52
CA GLU A 222 42.11 -35.73 31.06
C GLU A 222 43.07 -34.60 31.45
N TRP A 223 42.68 -33.35 31.18
CA TRP A 223 43.48 -32.19 31.57
C TRP A 223 43.70 -32.11 33.09
N LEU A 224 42.69 -32.45 33.91
CA LEU A 224 42.86 -32.52 35.35
C LEU A 224 43.87 -33.60 35.77
N ALA A 225 43.83 -34.77 35.13
CA ALA A 225 44.79 -35.83 35.35
C ALA A 225 46.23 -35.40 35.00
N GLU A 226 46.40 -34.65 33.90
CA GLU A 226 47.70 -34.06 33.53
C GLU A 226 48.18 -33.05 34.59
N MET A 227 47.30 -32.17 35.06
CA MET A 227 47.66 -31.19 36.11
C MET A 227 47.93 -31.84 37.46
N GLU A 228 47.31 -32.97 37.76
CA GLU A 228 47.61 -33.79 38.94
C GLU A 228 48.98 -34.47 38.84
N ALA A 229 49.34 -34.98 37.65
CA ALA A 229 50.67 -35.52 37.39
C ALA A 229 51.77 -34.45 37.56
N LEU A 230 51.46 -33.20 37.22
CA LEU A 230 52.33 -32.03 37.44
C LEU A 230 52.28 -31.47 38.87
N GLY A 231 51.49 -32.06 39.78
CA GLY A 231 51.36 -31.64 41.17
C GLY A 231 50.52 -30.37 41.42
N GLN A 232 49.90 -29.80 40.38
CA GLN A 232 49.07 -28.60 40.45
C GLN A 232 47.56 -28.88 40.62
N GLY A 233 47.17 -30.15 40.78
CA GLY A 233 45.77 -30.57 40.87
C GLY A 233 44.95 -29.84 41.95
N LYS A 234 45.52 -29.53 43.12
CA LYS A 234 44.79 -28.83 44.20
C LYS A 234 44.27 -27.46 43.80
N LYS A 235 44.96 -26.78 42.87
CA LYS A 235 44.59 -25.44 42.38
C LYS A 235 43.40 -25.50 41.42
N TYR A 236 43.38 -26.50 40.55
CA TYR A 236 42.42 -26.56 39.44
C TYR A 236 41.27 -27.54 39.64
N ARG A 237 41.36 -28.47 40.62
CA ARG A 237 40.28 -29.38 41.01
C ARG A 237 38.91 -28.70 41.17
N PRO A 238 38.76 -27.61 41.95
CA PRO A 238 37.44 -26.99 42.13
C PRO A 238 36.89 -26.42 40.83
N GLU A 239 37.73 -25.72 40.06
CA GLU A 239 37.33 -25.10 38.79
C GLU A 239 36.90 -26.13 37.74
N ILE A 240 37.66 -27.23 37.61
CA ILE A 240 37.31 -28.29 36.65
C ILE A 240 36.07 -29.05 37.09
N HIS A 241 35.90 -29.31 38.40
CA HIS A 241 34.69 -29.94 38.91
C HIS A 241 33.44 -29.09 38.61
N ASP A 242 33.53 -27.78 38.79
CA ASP A 242 32.45 -26.85 38.45
C ASP A 242 32.15 -26.90 36.93
N GLN A 243 33.18 -26.85 36.08
CA GLN A 243 33.05 -26.95 34.62
C GLN A 243 32.43 -28.27 34.15
N ILE A 244 32.76 -29.39 34.79
CA ILE A 244 32.16 -30.70 34.51
C ILE A 244 30.70 -30.71 34.97
N SER A 245 30.42 -30.17 36.16
CA SER A 245 29.05 -30.11 36.69
C SER A 245 28.12 -29.29 35.78
N GLU A 246 28.59 -28.14 35.28
CA GLU A 246 27.86 -27.27 34.35
C GLU A 246 27.47 -28.03 33.07
N ARG A 247 28.42 -28.76 32.48
CA ARG A 247 28.20 -29.56 31.27
C ARG A 247 27.24 -30.71 31.51
N LEU A 248 27.34 -31.40 32.66
CA LEU A 248 26.38 -32.44 33.07
C LEU A 248 24.96 -31.89 33.28
N HIS A 249 24.82 -30.66 33.83
CA HIS A 249 23.52 -30.00 33.93
C HIS A 249 22.95 -29.67 32.54
N ARG A 250 23.80 -29.23 31.61
CA ARG A 250 23.40 -28.93 30.23
C ARG A 250 22.96 -30.19 29.47
N ILE A 251 23.68 -31.30 29.61
CA ILE A 251 23.28 -32.61 29.05
C ILE A 251 21.91 -33.01 29.59
N ARG A 252 21.71 -32.97 30.91
CA ARG A 252 20.40 -33.28 31.51
C ARG A 252 19.27 -32.42 30.96
N SER A 253 19.51 -31.13 30.72
CA SER A 253 18.52 -30.23 30.11
C SER A 253 18.19 -30.59 28.66
N LEU A 254 19.17 -31.07 27.88
CA LEU A 254 18.93 -31.54 26.52
C LEU A 254 18.18 -32.88 26.52
N GLU A 255 18.54 -33.80 27.42
CA GLU A 255 17.82 -35.07 27.58
C GLU A 255 16.36 -34.87 28.00
N THR A 256 16.08 -33.94 28.90
CA THR A 256 14.68 -33.62 29.26
C THR A 256 13.94 -33.02 28.06
N LYS A 257 14.58 -32.14 27.28
CA LYS A 257 13.98 -31.59 26.05
C LYS A 257 13.69 -32.68 25.02
N ILE A 258 14.60 -33.64 24.83
CA ILE A 258 14.39 -34.78 23.91
C ILE A 258 13.21 -35.61 24.39
N LYS A 259 13.16 -36.00 25.67
CA LYS A 259 12.03 -36.74 26.25
C LYS A 259 10.71 -36.00 26.10
N MET A 260 10.68 -34.69 26.37
CA MET A 260 9.47 -33.88 26.18
C MET A 260 9.03 -33.79 24.72
N LYS A 261 9.97 -33.77 23.78
CA LYS A 261 9.71 -33.78 22.34
C LYS A 261 9.18 -35.14 21.87
N GLU A 262 9.71 -36.24 22.39
CA GLU A 262 9.25 -37.62 22.14
C GLU A 262 7.84 -37.85 22.70
N ASP A 263 7.55 -37.35 23.90
CA ASP A 263 6.24 -37.44 24.55
C ASP A 263 5.17 -36.49 23.92
N GLY A 264 5.53 -35.72 22.88
CA GLY A 264 4.64 -34.77 22.20
C GLY A 264 4.26 -33.53 23.03
N GLY A 265 4.96 -33.30 24.14
CA GLY A 265 4.66 -32.28 25.14
C GLY A 265 5.24 -30.92 24.82
N TYR A 266 4.76 -30.26 23.75
CA TYR A 266 4.93 -28.81 23.62
C TYR A 266 4.06 -28.10 24.68
N ARG A 267 4.63 -27.81 25.84
CA ARG A 267 4.09 -26.75 26.70
C ARG A 267 4.46 -25.42 26.06
N PHE A 268 3.52 -24.84 25.31
CA PHE A 268 3.55 -23.43 24.99
C PHE A 268 3.59 -22.66 26.31
N VAL A 269 4.70 -21.97 26.56
CA VAL A 269 4.75 -20.91 27.55
C VAL A 269 4.77 -19.63 26.71
N ASP A 270 3.68 -18.87 26.80
CA ASP A 270 3.55 -17.52 26.23
C ASP A 270 4.60 -16.56 26.81
#